data_AF-U5MQF9-F1
#
_entry.id   AF-U5MQF9-F1
#
_cell.length_a   1.000
_cell.length_b   1.000
_cell.length_c   1.000
_cell.angle_alpha   90.00
_cell.angle_beta   90.00
_cell.angle_gamma   90.00
#
_symmetry.space_group_name_H-M   'P 1'
#
loop_
_entity.id
_entity.type
_entity.pdbx_description
1 polymer ?
#
loop_
_entity_poly.entity_id
_entity_poly.type
_entity_poly.pdbx_seq_one_letter_code
_entity_poly.pdbx_strand_id
1 'polypeptide(L)'
;MLIEIDFYELQEMNESNIEYLINELKNEKDKYTQEIIANRIGQFKSEYTANLVGKMLEIEDTRIRNTAIEILQDMGEMCINTISKMVYHNDKNVRKFILDIIKEIKTEKSSLVALAALNDNDDNIVQTAVEIVNYNRYIPAIPKLLDILKVTNNIWIIVALINAFSTLGEKSAAQHIEERLDEISLSTLEKNIIINYYVKALGDIGSIRHLEKTMTIYKNMFQIDDDNLDYCINGIVTRNEVDTLSLDVISLIQEYYEDKINSKNPKLTLDNIRTAVKLGFIFSIDSIELLKELLINSPSEDYFEGLFEIVANQKDLSKDIISELIKHNDSQINVFTLRLIRRRRILGFNEFVKSFLISGIDTNMCVEALNVVTRIESYYDKEILNRFVNCNNHELSKIAIQGIKLESVSDRDTLMKIFIGSNTDLRKIIVKRFIENSKFIDIDKIIEIIREAKDSAIVEALEILFYIDSKRAGEVIDETLDNEDKEIRKKIVRIMKLIGTDDDFYKYMYIMAQDCEAEVRRVVIREISKESKHRAFVFLKGLLESENDVQNKYEIICNLYKYKFEDCYKLIVQNLENSNLLLKIAAITSLGAYGDKRAIEYLSELIKDINPDIRECVQEALYRLEVVK
;
A
#
# COMPACT_ATOMS: atom_id res chain seq x y z
N MET A 1 14.75 25.34 -47.95
CA MET A 1 15.34 25.80 -46.68
C MET A 1 14.32 25.40 -45.63
N LEU A 2 14.49 24.21 -45.05
CA LEU A 2 13.67 23.76 -43.93
C LEU A 2 14.13 24.62 -42.75
N ILE A 3 13.24 25.47 -42.25
CA ILE A 3 13.47 26.17 -40.99
C ILE A 3 13.31 25.07 -39.94
N GLU A 4 14.42 24.60 -39.37
CA GLU A 4 14.36 23.82 -38.13
C GLU A 4 13.76 24.76 -37.08
N ILE A 5 12.52 24.47 -36.65
CA ILE A 5 11.90 25.18 -35.55
C ILE A 5 12.71 24.83 -34.30
N ASP A 6 13.20 25.85 -33.59
CA ASP A 6 13.94 25.65 -32.35
C ASP A 6 13.00 25.06 -31.28
N PHE A 7 13.51 24.11 -30.48
CA PHE A 7 12.79 23.50 -29.37
C PHE A 7 12.24 24.53 -28.39
N TYR A 8 12.99 25.63 -28.18
CA TYR A 8 12.57 26.73 -27.30
C TYR A 8 11.40 27.53 -27.89
N GLU A 9 11.35 27.73 -29.20
CA GLU A 9 10.23 28.42 -29.87
C GLU A 9 8.93 27.60 -29.77
N LEU A 10 9.02 26.27 -29.92
CA LEU A 10 7.87 25.37 -29.75
C LEU A 10 7.28 25.41 -28.33
N GLN A 11 8.12 25.60 -27.30
CA GLN A 11 7.67 25.70 -25.91
C GLN A 11 6.98 27.04 -25.58
N GLU A 12 7.19 28.08 -26.38
CA GLU A 12 6.54 29.38 -26.19
C GLU A 12 5.20 29.50 -26.94
N MET A 13 4.97 28.68 -27.98
CA MET A 13 3.74 28.70 -28.78
C MET A 13 2.50 28.32 -27.97
N ASN A 14 1.42 29.07 -28.08
CA ASN A 14 0.16 28.81 -27.37
C ASN A 14 -0.92 28.26 -28.31
N GLU A 15 -2.12 28.03 -27.79
CA GLU A 15 -3.24 27.44 -28.55
C GLU A 15 -3.59 28.22 -29.84
N SER A 16 -3.32 29.53 -29.91
CA SER A 16 -3.55 30.31 -31.14
C SER A 16 -2.71 29.83 -32.34
N ASN A 17 -1.63 29.08 -32.09
CA ASN A 17 -0.76 28.50 -33.11
C ASN A 17 -1.18 27.08 -33.55
N ILE A 18 -2.30 26.53 -33.06
CA ILE A 18 -2.66 25.13 -33.25
C ILE A 18 -2.72 24.68 -34.72
N GLU A 19 -3.28 25.50 -35.62
CA GLU A 19 -3.36 25.14 -37.04
C GLU A 19 -1.98 25.06 -37.69
N TYR A 20 -1.08 25.96 -37.31
CA TYR A 20 0.30 25.94 -37.76
C TYR A 20 1.02 24.69 -37.24
N LEU A 21 0.92 24.39 -35.95
CA LEU A 21 1.53 23.21 -35.34
C LEU A 21 1.02 21.91 -35.98
N ILE A 22 -0.28 21.81 -36.27
CA ILE A 22 -0.85 20.65 -36.97
C ILE A 22 -0.30 20.54 -38.41
N ASN A 23 -0.13 21.66 -39.11
CA ASN A 23 0.45 21.65 -40.46
C ASN A 23 1.92 21.24 -40.43
N GLU A 24 2.71 21.75 -39.49
CA GLU A 24 4.11 21.35 -39.31
C GLU A 24 4.21 19.87 -38.96
N LEU A 25 3.40 19.38 -38.02
CA LEU A 25 3.36 17.97 -37.63
C LEU A 25 3.12 17.05 -38.84
N LYS A 26 2.24 17.44 -39.77
CA LYS A 26 1.94 16.67 -40.99
C LYS A 26 3.11 16.61 -41.97
N ASN A 27 3.86 17.70 -42.08
CA ASN A 27 4.95 17.83 -43.05
C ASN A 27 6.31 17.38 -42.51
N GLU A 28 6.48 17.35 -41.18
CA GLU A 28 7.68 16.87 -40.51
C GLU A 28 7.89 15.38 -40.76
N LYS A 29 9.14 14.97 -40.98
CA LYS A 29 9.59 13.60 -41.24
C LYS A 29 10.40 13.01 -40.10
N ASP A 30 11.05 13.84 -39.29
CA ASP A 30 11.81 13.39 -38.13
C ASP A 30 10.86 13.00 -36.97
N LYS A 31 11.02 11.77 -36.48
CA LYS A 31 10.12 11.21 -35.45
C LYS A 31 10.22 11.97 -34.13
N TYR A 32 11.41 12.42 -33.75
CA TYR A 32 11.63 13.09 -32.48
C TYR A 32 11.00 14.50 -32.49
N THR A 33 11.19 15.26 -33.57
CA THR A 33 10.54 16.56 -33.74
C THR A 33 9.01 16.44 -33.77
N GLN A 34 8.48 15.39 -34.42
CA GLN A 34 7.04 15.12 -34.39
C GLN A 34 6.51 14.86 -32.98
N GLU A 35 7.21 14.07 -32.19
CA GLU A 35 6.83 13.77 -30.81
C GLU A 35 6.79 15.04 -29.95
N ILE A 36 7.76 15.95 -30.14
CA ILE A 36 7.76 17.26 -29.48
C ILE A 36 6.54 18.10 -29.88
N ILE A 37 6.25 18.19 -31.18
CA ILE A 37 5.10 18.95 -31.68
C ILE A 37 3.79 18.33 -31.17
N ALA A 38 3.67 17.01 -31.19
CA ALA A 38 2.50 16.28 -30.70
C ALA A 38 2.28 16.52 -29.19
N ASN A 39 3.34 16.41 -28.38
CA ASN A 39 3.29 16.70 -26.95
C ASN A 39 2.85 18.15 -26.69
N ARG A 40 3.34 19.11 -27.49
CA ARG A 40 2.92 20.51 -27.35
C ARG A 40 1.44 20.69 -27.68
N ILE A 41 0.96 20.07 -28.76
CA ILE A 41 -0.47 20.10 -29.13
C ILE A 41 -1.33 19.48 -28.02
N GLY A 42 -0.93 18.34 -27.45
CA GLY A 42 -1.66 17.63 -26.39
C GLY A 42 -1.82 18.43 -25.10
N GLN A 43 -0.93 19.42 -24.84
CA GLN A 43 -1.07 20.34 -23.71
C GLN A 43 -2.24 21.32 -23.88
N PHE A 44 -2.70 21.58 -25.11
CA PHE A 44 -3.85 22.46 -25.37
C PHE A 44 -5.16 21.70 -25.19
N LYS A 45 -5.58 21.55 -23.92
CA LYS A 45 -6.76 20.78 -23.51
C LYS A 45 -8.07 21.52 -23.77
N SER A 46 -8.41 21.75 -25.03
CA SER A 46 -9.66 22.40 -25.45
C SER A 46 -10.44 21.57 -26.48
N GLU A 47 -11.76 21.83 -26.58
CA GLU A 47 -12.59 21.22 -27.62
C GLU A 47 -12.20 21.71 -29.02
N TYR A 48 -11.66 22.92 -29.15
CA TYR A 48 -11.19 23.47 -30.41
C TYR A 48 -10.01 22.67 -30.97
N THR A 49 -8.99 22.46 -30.13
CA THR A 49 -7.83 21.62 -30.47
C THR A 49 -8.27 20.19 -30.79
N ALA A 50 -9.15 19.61 -29.98
CA ALA A 50 -9.64 18.25 -30.20
C ALA A 50 -10.33 18.11 -31.57
N ASN A 51 -11.14 19.10 -31.98
CA ASN A 51 -11.79 19.11 -33.28
C ASN A 51 -10.78 19.15 -34.45
N LEU A 52 -9.68 19.88 -34.32
CA LEU A 52 -8.66 19.94 -35.37
C LEU A 52 -7.83 18.66 -35.43
N VAL A 53 -7.43 18.11 -34.28
CA VAL A 53 -6.71 16.84 -34.21
C VAL A 53 -7.58 15.68 -34.67
N GLY A 54 -8.87 15.67 -34.35
CA GLY A 54 -9.82 14.65 -34.79
C GLY A 54 -9.87 14.48 -36.32
N LYS A 55 -9.78 15.59 -37.08
CA LYS A 55 -9.72 15.54 -38.56
C LYS A 55 -8.48 14.80 -39.08
N MET A 56 -7.43 14.67 -38.28
CA MET A 56 -6.23 13.95 -38.67
C MET A 56 -6.44 12.43 -38.70
N LEU A 57 -7.49 11.91 -38.05
CA LEU A 57 -7.83 10.48 -38.07
C LEU A 57 -8.27 9.99 -39.46
N GLU A 58 -8.69 10.91 -40.34
CA GLU A 58 -9.12 10.62 -41.71
C GLU A 58 -7.95 10.67 -42.72
N ILE A 59 -6.75 11.03 -42.28
CA ILE A 59 -5.57 11.13 -43.15
C ILE A 59 -5.04 9.73 -43.49
N GLU A 60 -4.67 9.49 -44.74
CA GLU A 60 -4.19 8.17 -45.18
C GLU A 60 -2.88 7.73 -44.51
N ASP A 61 -2.00 8.69 -44.18
CA ASP A 61 -0.72 8.42 -43.50
C ASP A 61 -0.97 7.84 -42.10
N THR A 62 -0.66 6.55 -41.94
CA THR A 62 -0.76 5.79 -40.68
C THR A 62 0.01 6.44 -39.54
N ARG A 63 1.16 7.05 -39.81
CA ARG A 63 1.95 7.74 -38.79
C ARG A 63 1.19 8.92 -38.21
N ILE A 64 0.60 9.76 -39.08
CA ILE A 64 -0.16 10.94 -38.66
C ILE A 64 -1.42 10.53 -37.88
N ARG A 65 -2.11 9.46 -38.30
CA ARG A 65 -3.26 8.93 -37.55
C ARG A 65 -2.89 8.44 -36.16
N ASN A 66 -1.80 7.69 -36.02
CA ASN A 66 -1.36 7.19 -34.71
C ASN A 66 -1.00 8.35 -33.78
N THR A 67 -0.28 9.36 -34.29
CA THR A 67 0.01 10.57 -33.50
C THR A 67 -1.27 11.31 -33.09
N ALA A 68 -2.29 11.37 -33.96
CA ALA A 68 -3.57 11.96 -33.60
C ALA A 68 -4.28 11.17 -32.49
N ILE A 69 -4.21 9.83 -32.51
CA ILE A 69 -4.74 8.97 -31.45
C ILE A 69 -4.05 9.29 -30.11
N GLU A 70 -2.71 9.32 -30.09
CA GLU A 70 -1.91 9.63 -28.90
C GLU A 70 -2.25 11.00 -28.32
N ILE A 71 -2.29 12.04 -29.17
CA ILE A 71 -2.67 13.39 -28.75
C ILE A 71 -4.08 13.39 -28.14
N LEU A 72 -5.06 12.75 -28.79
CA LEU A 72 -6.43 12.72 -28.29
C LEU A 72 -6.58 11.94 -26.97
N GLN A 73 -5.76 10.90 -26.76
CA GLN A 73 -5.68 10.17 -25.50
C GLN A 73 -5.12 11.06 -24.38
N ASP A 74 -4.04 11.80 -24.64
CA ASP A 74 -3.42 12.73 -23.69
C ASP A 74 -4.33 13.91 -23.30
N MET A 75 -5.20 14.34 -24.22
CA MET A 75 -6.22 15.34 -23.96
C MET A 75 -7.30 14.86 -22.97
N GLY A 76 -7.48 13.54 -22.83
CA GLY A 76 -8.43 12.94 -21.91
C GLY A 76 -9.88 13.34 -22.20
N GLU A 77 -10.66 13.66 -21.17
CA GLU A 77 -12.10 13.90 -21.30
C GLU A 77 -12.47 15.07 -22.23
N MET A 78 -11.54 16.00 -22.49
CA MET A 78 -11.76 17.17 -23.34
C MET A 78 -12.05 16.81 -24.80
N CYS A 79 -11.54 15.68 -25.29
CA CYS A 79 -11.78 15.26 -26.68
C CYS A 79 -13.12 14.51 -26.86
N ILE A 80 -13.78 14.10 -25.77
CA ILE A 80 -14.98 13.23 -25.83
C ILE A 80 -16.11 13.84 -26.66
N ASN A 81 -16.35 15.15 -26.51
CA ASN A 81 -17.39 15.85 -27.29
C ASN A 81 -17.14 15.79 -28.80
N THR A 82 -15.86 15.86 -29.21
CA THR A 82 -15.46 15.73 -30.60
C THR A 82 -15.65 14.30 -31.09
N ILE A 83 -15.02 13.33 -30.42
CA ILE A 83 -14.97 11.95 -30.90
C ILE A 83 -16.32 11.22 -30.77
N SER A 84 -17.19 11.65 -29.84
CA SER A 84 -18.56 11.11 -29.73
C SER A 84 -19.39 11.31 -30.99
N LYS A 85 -19.09 12.34 -31.81
CA LYS A 85 -19.73 12.55 -33.12
C LYS A 85 -19.12 11.62 -34.18
N MET A 86 -17.82 11.34 -34.07
CA MET A 86 -17.07 10.51 -35.01
C MET A 86 -17.33 9.01 -34.82
N VAL A 87 -17.97 8.59 -33.73
CA VAL A 87 -18.40 7.19 -33.54
C VAL A 87 -19.43 6.76 -34.60
N TYR A 88 -20.09 7.70 -35.29
CA TYR A 88 -21.03 7.43 -36.39
C TYR A 88 -20.40 7.63 -37.78
N HIS A 89 -19.07 7.72 -37.87
CA HIS A 89 -18.37 7.96 -39.12
C HIS A 89 -18.57 6.81 -40.12
N ASN A 90 -18.66 7.11 -41.42
CA ASN A 90 -18.93 6.10 -42.45
C ASN A 90 -17.80 5.07 -42.58
N ASP A 91 -16.55 5.50 -42.43
CA ASP A 91 -15.39 4.60 -42.40
C ASP A 91 -15.29 3.88 -41.06
N LYS A 92 -15.34 2.54 -41.10
CA LYS A 92 -15.18 1.66 -39.94
C LYS A 92 -13.83 1.80 -39.24
N ASN A 93 -12.77 2.15 -39.97
CA ASN A 93 -11.45 2.32 -39.37
C ASN A 93 -11.43 3.54 -38.45
N VAL A 94 -12.05 4.64 -38.88
CA VAL A 94 -12.21 5.84 -38.03
C VAL A 94 -13.01 5.50 -36.78
N ARG A 95 -14.11 4.76 -36.89
CA ARG A 95 -14.88 4.29 -35.72
C ARG A 95 -14.05 3.42 -34.79
N LYS A 96 -13.19 2.54 -35.32
CA LYS A 96 -12.25 1.73 -34.54
C LYS A 96 -11.23 2.61 -33.79
N PHE A 97 -10.66 3.62 -34.44
CA PHE A 97 -9.74 4.56 -33.79
C PHE A 97 -10.42 5.32 -32.66
N ILE A 98 -11.69 5.71 -32.81
CA ILE A 98 -12.45 6.33 -31.70
C ILE A 98 -12.51 5.39 -30.49
N LEU A 99 -12.76 4.10 -30.72
CA LEU A 99 -12.77 3.09 -29.66
C LEU A 99 -11.38 2.92 -29.00
N ASP A 100 -10.32 2.93 -29.80
CA ASP A 100 -8.94 2.82 -29.28
C ASP A 100 -8.54 4.05 -28.45
N ILE A 101 -9.02 5.24 -28.81
CA ILE A 101 -8.85 6.47 -28.02
C ILE A 101 -9.60 6.36 -26.68
N ILE A 102 -10.90 6.04 -26.70
CA ILE A 102 -11.72 6.03 -25.47
C ILE A 102 -11.36 4.88 -24.52
N LYS A 103 -10.70 3.82 -25.00
CA LYS A 103 -10.23 2.70 -24.17
C LYS A 103 -9.23 3.18 -23.11
N GLU A 104 -8.40 4.16 -23.43
CA GLU A 104 -7.43 4.76 -22.49
C GLU A 104 -8.07 5.87 -21.63
N ILE A 105 -9.15 6.48 -22.10
CA ILE A 105 -9.88 7.53 -21.38
C ILE A 105 -10.95 6.86 -20.51
N LYS A 106 -10.60 6.44 -19.29
CA LYS A 106 -11.51 5.68 -18.40
C LYS A 106 -12.50 6.58 -17.65
N THR A 107 -13.47 7.15 -18.36
CA THR A 107 -14.51 8.03 -17.79
C THR A 107 -15.92 7.54 -18.07
N GLU A 108 -16.91 8.10 -17.38
CA GLU A 108 -18.32 7.79 -17.65
C GLU A 108 -18.70 8.21 -19.08
N LYS A 109 -18.25 9.39 -19.54
CA LYS A 109 -18.55 9.87 -20.89
C LYS A 109 -17.94 8.98 -21.97
N SER A 110 -16.75 8.44 -21.75
CA SER A 110 -16.13 7.50 -22.68
C SER A 110 -16.93 6.19 -22.77
N SER A 111 -17.46 5.73 -21.63
CA SER A 111 -18.34 4.56 -21.55
C SER A 111 -19.67 4.79 -22.29
N LEU A 112 -20.20 6.02 -22.30
CA LEU A 112 -21.36 6.39 -23.12
C LEU A 112 -21.05 6.32 -24.63
N VAL A 113 -19.83 6.68 -25.05
CA VAL A 113 -19.41 6.53 -26.45
C VAL A 113 -19.32 5.04 -26.83
N ALA A 114 -18.76 4.20 -25.96
CA ALA A 114 -18.74 2.75 -26.18
C ALA A 114 -20.17 2.17 -26.24
N LEU A 115 -21.08 2.63 -25.36
CA LEU A 115 -22.50 2.24 -25.38
C LEU A 115 -23.19 2.60 -26.69
N ALA A 116 -22.84 3.73 -27.32
CA ALA A 116 -23.34 4.08 -28.64
C ALA A 116 -22.84 3.12 -29.73
N ALA A 117 -21.54 2.79 -29.69
CA ALA A 117 -20.89 1.87 -30.63
C ALA A 117 -21.40 0.42 -30.54
N LEU A 118 -22.13 0.05 -29.49
CA LEU A 118 -22.81 -1.25 -29.41
C LEU A 118 -23.94 -1.42 -30.44
N ASN A 119 -24.35 -0.34 -31.14
CA ASN A 119 -25.31 -0.40 -32.25
C ASN A 119 -24.65 -0.43 -33.63
N ASP A 120 -23.32 -0.63 -33.69
CA ASP A 120 -22.61 -0.65 -34.98
C ASP A 120 -22.98 -1.88 -35.82
N ASN A 121 -22.81 -1.75 -37.14
CA ASN A 121 -23.05 -2.84 -38.07
C ASN A 121 -21.82 -3.74 -38.26
N ASP A 122 -20.62 -3.31 -37.85
CA ASP A 122 -19.39 -4.11 -37.91
C ASP A 122 -19.15 -4.83 -36.58
N ASP A 123 -19.12 -6.16 -36.63
CA ASP A 123 -18.94 -7.01 -35.45
C ASP A 123 -17.67 -6.69 -34.64
N ASN A 124 -16.59 -6.25 -35.27
CA ASN A 124 -15.35 -5.93 -34.56
C ASN A 124 -15.48 -4.65 -33.74
N ILE A 125 -16.28 -3.69 -34.22
CA ILE A 125 -16.60 -2.46 -33.49
C ILE A 125 -17.47 -2.80 -32.29
N VAL A 126 -18.51 -3.62 -32.49
CA VAL A 126 -19.37 -4.08 -31.40
C VAL A 126 -18.57 -4.85 -30.35
N GLN A 127 -17.72 -5.80 -30.76
CA GLN A 127 -16.84 -6.54 -29.84
C GLN A 127 -15.93 -5.59 -29.05
N THR A 128 -15.25 -4.66 -29.72
CA THR A 128 -14.37 -3.68 -29.05
C THR A 128 -15.17 -2.82 -28.05
N ALA A 129 -16.38 -2.41 -28.41
CA ALA A 129 -17.25 -1.64 -27.51
C ALA A 129 -17.66 -2.45 -26.26
N VAL A 130 -17.97 -3.74 -26.40
CA VAL A 130 -18.21 -4.64 -25.25
C VAL A 130 -16.96 -4.74 -24.36
N GLU A 131 -15.78 -4.88 -24.95
CA GLU A 131 -14.51 -4.94 -24.21
C GLU A 131 -14.22 -3.65 -23.43
N ILE A 132 -14.50 -2.48 -24.02
CA ILE A 132 -14.33 -1.18 -23.35
C ILE A 132 -15.33 -1.03 -22.20
N VAL A 133 -16.59 -1.37 -22.42
CA VAL A 133 -17.64 -1.37 -21.37
C VAL A 133 -17.21 -2.27 -20.21
N ASN A 134 -16.70 -3.47 -20.51
CA ASN A 134 -16.18 -4.40 -19.51
C ASN A 134 -14.98 -3.81 -18.74
N TYR A 135 -13.99 -3.30 -19.46
CA TYR A 135 -12.77 -2.73 -18.89
C TYR A 135 -13.07 -1.54 -17.97
N ASN A 136 -14.02 -0.68 -18.36
CA ASN A 136 -14.50 0.43 -17.57
C ASN A 136 -15.48 0.02 -16.45
N ARG A 137 -15.89 -1.26 -16.40
CA ARG A 137 -16.89 -1.81 -15.47
C ARG A 137 -18.20 -1.01 -15.49
N TYR A 138 -18.66 -0.60 -16.68
CA TYR A 138 -19.82 0.27 -16.83
C TYR A 138 -21.15 -0.49 -16.72
N ILE A 139 -21.63 -0.67 -15.49
CA ILE A 139 -22.87 -1.39 -15.12
C ILE A 139 -24.11 -0.95 -15.91
N PRO A 140 -24.37 0.35 -16.21
CA PRO A 140 -25.56 0.76 -16.94
C PRO A 140 -25.70 0.16 -18.35
N ALA A 141 -24.63 -0.39 -18.95
CA ALA A 141 -24.70 -1.05 -20.25
C ALA A 141 -25.35 -2.44 -20.21
N ILE A 142 -25.51 -3.08 -19.04
CA ILE A 142 -26.00 -4.45 -18.90
C ILE A 142 -27.27 -4.75 -19.73
N PRO A 143 -28.35 -3.92 -19.70
CA PRO A 143 -29.54 -4.20 -20.49
C PRO A 143 -29.25 -4.28 -21.99
N LYS A 144 -28.38 -3.39 -22.48
CA LYS A 144 -27.99 -3.36 -23.89
C LYS A 144 -27.12 -4.57 -24.26
N LEU A 145 -26.22 -4.99 -23.38
CA LEU A 145 -25.40 -6.19 -23.57
C LEU A 145 -26.29 -7.45 -23.65
N LEU A 146 -27.33 -7.55 -22.82
CA LEU A 146 -28.30 -8.65 -22.86
C LEU A 146 -29.10 -8.65 -24.17
N ASP A 147 -29.48 -7.49 -24.69
CA ASP A 147 -30.16 -7.38 -25.98
C ASP A 147 -29.27 -7.85 -27.13
N ILE A 148 -27.97 -7.54 -27.11
CA ILE A 148 -27.02 -8.02 -28.12
C ILE A 148 -26.86 -9.54 -28.03
N LEU A 149 -26.74 -10.08 -26.81
CA LEU A 149 -26.59 -11.52 -26.59
C LEU A 149 -27.71 -12.32 -27.27
N LYS A 150 -28.96 -11.85 -27.17
CA LYS A 150 -30.14 -12.52 -27.73
C LYS A 150 -30.09 -12.68 -29.25
N VAL A 151 -29.43 -11.77 -29.96
CA VAL A 151 -29.49 -11.69 -31.43
C VAL A 151 -28.17 -12.02 -32.12
N THR A 152 -27.03 -11.88 -31.44
CA THR A 152 -25.71 -12.04 -32.06
C THR A 152 -25.39 -13.51 -32.35
N ASN A 153 -24.98 -13.80 -33.59
CA ASN A 153 -24.44 -15.12 -33.97
C ASN A 153 -22.90 -15.15 -33.94
N ASN A 154 -22.25 -14.03 -33.64
CA ASN A 154 -20.79 -13.93 -33.66
C ASN A 154 -20.21 -14.47 -32.35
N ILE A 155 -19.41 -15.53 -32.46
CA ILE A 155 -18.79 -16.23 -31.32
C ILE A 155 -17.94 -15.30 -30.46
N TRP A 156 -17.17 -14.40 -31.09
CA TRP A 156 -16.27 -13.50 -30.38
C TRP A 156 -17.03 -12.41 -29.61
N ILE A 157 -18.16 -11.96 -30.15
CA ILE A 157 -19.07 -11.07 -29.41
C ILE A 157 -19.68 -11.83 -28.22
N ILE A 158 -20.11 -13.09 -28.39
CA ILE A 158 -20.64 -13.89 -27.28
C ILE A 158 -19.58 -14.06 -26.17
N VAL A 159 -18.34 -14.40 -26.53
CA VAL A 159 -17.23 -14.54 -25.57
C VAL A 159 -16.94 -13.21 -24.86
N ALA A 160 -16.91 -12.09 -25.59
CA ALA A 160 -16.72 -10.76 -25.00
C ALA A 160 -17.85 -10.42 -24.02
N LEU A 161 -19.10 -10.75 -24.38
CA LEU A 161 -20.28 -10.56 -23.53
C LEU A 161 -20.21 -11.43 -22.26
N ILE A 162 -19.83 -12.71 -22.37
CA ILE A 162 -19.64 -13.61 -21.22
C ILE A 162 -18.64 -13.02 -20.23
N ASN A 163 -17.49 -12.57 -20.71
CA ASN A 163 -16.47 -11.93 -19.87
C ASN A 163 -16.97 -10.63 -19.23
N ALA A 164 -17.74 -9.83 -19.98
CA ALA A 164 -18.36 -8.62 -19.47
C ALA A 164 -19.36 -8.93 -18.35
N PHE A 165 -20.28 -9.89 -18.55
CA PHE A 165 -21.26 -10.26 -17.53
C PHE A 165 -20.61 -10.83 -16.27
N SER A 166 -19.56 -11.65 -16.42
CA SER A 166 -18.75 -12.17 -15.29
C SER A 166 -18.20 -11.02 -14.45
N THR A 167 -17.51 -10.08 -15.10
CA THR A 167 -16.83 -8.95 -14.45
C THR A 167 -17.82 -7.95 -13.85
N LEU A 168 -18.96 -7.72 -14.52
CA LEU A 168 -20.02 -6.84 -14.06
C LEU A 168 -20.92 -7.49 -12.99
N GLY A 169 -20.79 -8.80 -12.77
CA GLY A 169 -21.56 -9.55 -11.77
C GLY A 169 -23.03 -9.76 -12.12
N GLU A 170 -23.38 -9.76 -13.41
CA GLU A 170 -24.77 -9.89 -13.87
C GLU A 170 -25.25 -11.34 -13.82
N LYS A 171 -25.86 -11.73 -12.69
CA LYS A 171 -26.31 -13.11 -12.45
C LYS A 171 -27.38 -13.59 -13.43
N SER A 172 -28.26 -12.71 -13.91
CA SER A 172 -29.32 -13.13 -14.86
C SER A 172 -28.76 -13.52 -16.23
N ALA A 173 -27.55 -13.08 -16.57
CA ALA A 173 -26.90 -13.41 -17.83
C ALA A 173 -26.67 -14.90 -17.99
N ALA A 174 -26.46 -15.65 -16.89
CA ALA A 174 -26.20 -17.08 -16.97
C ALA A 174 -27.32 -17.83 -17.71
N GLN A 175 -28.58 -17.53 -17.40
CA GLN A 175 -29.74 -18.11 -18.08
C GLN A 175 -29.82 -17.68 -19.55
N HIS A 176 -29.64 -16.39 -19.84
CA HIS A 176 -29.70 -15.85 -21.20
C HIS A 176 -28.61 -16.44 -22.10
N ILE A 177 -27.43 -16.75 -21.55
CA ILE A 177 -26.34 -17.41 -22.28
C ILE A 177 -26.74 -18.85 -22.63
N GLU A 178 -27.37 -19.60 -21.71
CA GLU A 178 -27.86 -20.96 -22.00
C GLU A 178 -28.94 -20.94 -23.10
N GLU A 179 -29.93 -20.06 -22.98
CA GLU A 179 -30.98 -19.89 -23.99
C GLU A 179 -30.36 -19.58 -25.36
N ARG A 180 -29.37 -18.69 -25.40
CA ARG A 180 -28.69 -18.36 -26.66
C ARG A 180 -27.92 -19.53 -27.25
N LEU A 181 -27.26 -20.34 -26.42
CA LEU A 181 -26.50 -21.52 -26.84
C LEU A 181 -27.38 -22.65 -27.39
N ASP A 182 -28.62 -22.75 -26.91
CA ASP A 182 -29.62 -23.71 -27.38
C ASP A 182 -30.22 -23.28 -28.74
N GLU A 183 -30.45 -21.99 -28.96
CA GLU A 183 -30.99 -21.45 -30.21
C GLU A 183 -29.96 -21.42 -31.35
N ILE A 184 -28.70 -21.12 -31.03
CA ILE A 184 -27.67 -20.88 -32.05
C ILE A 184 -27.15 -22.20 -32.64
N SER A 185 -27.12 -22.26 -33.98
CA SER A 185 -26.56 -23.39 -34.72
C SER A 185 -25.07 -23.20 -34.93
N LEU A 186 -24.27 -23.75 -34.01
CA LEU A 186 -22.80 -23.72 -34.02
C LEU A 186 -22.23 -25.13 -34.16
N SER A 187 -21.03 -25.24 -34.73
CA SER A 187 -20.25 -26.48 -34.73
C SER A 187 -19.83 -26.87 -33.31
N THR A 188 -19.47 -28.15 -33.13
CA THR A 188 -19.00 -28.67 -31.84
C THR A 188 -17.78 -27.90 -31.32
N LEU A 189 -16.85 -27.52 -32.20
CA LEU A 189 -15.66 -26.75 -31.83
C LEU A 189 -16.02 -25.36 -31.31
N GLU A 190 -16.91 -24.66 -32.01
CA GLU A 190 -17.35 -23.32 -31.63
C GLU A 190 -18.13 -23.34 -30.30
N LYS A 191 -18.99 -24.35 -30.10
CA LYS A 191 -19.66 -24.56 -28.80
C LYS A 191 -18.66 -24.84 -27.69
N ASN A 192 -17.62 -25.65 -27.94
CA ASN A 192 -16.59 -25.95 -26.95
C ASN A 192 -15.84 -24.69 -26.47
N ILE A 193 -15.54 -23.76 -27.39
CA ILE A 193 -14.94 -22.46 -27.06
C ILE A 193 -15.86 -21.68 -26.12
N ILE A 194 -17.12 -21.47 -26.52
CA ILE A 194 -18.05 -20.66 -25.72
C ILE A 194 -18.31 -21.29 -24.36
N ILE A 195 -18.49 -22.61 -24.31
CA ILE A 195 -18.73 -23.34 -23.06
C ILE A 195 -17.55 -23.21 -22.10
N ASN A 196 -16.29 -23.22 -22.56
CA ASN A 196 -15.14 -22.99 -21.67
C ASN A 196 -15.18 -21.60 -21.02
N TYR A 197 -15.41 -20.56 -21.82
CA TYR A 197 -15.56 -19.19 -21.29
C TYR A 197 -16.77 -19.08 -20.36
N TYR A 198 -17.88 -19.75 -20.70
CA TYR A 198 -19.09 -19.75 -19.89
C TYR A 198 -18.88 -20.45 -18.55
N VAL A 199 -18.27 -21.65 -18.54
CA VAL A 199 -17.93 -22.39 -17.32
C VAL A 199 -17.06 -21.54 -16.40
N LYS A 200 -16.03 -20.88 -16.93
CA LYS A 200 -15.25 -19.93 -16.15
C LYS A 200 -16.15 -18.82 -15.57
N ALA A 201 -16.97 -18.17 -16.39
CA ALA A 201 -17.84 -17.08 -15.94
C ALA A 201 -18.87 -17.51 -14.89
N LEU A 202 -19.32 -18.76 -14.91
CA LEU A 202 -20.23 -19.32 -13.90
C LEU A 202 -19.64 -19.24 -12.47
N GLY A 203 -18.32 -19.17 -12.30
CA GLY A 203 -17.71 -18.87 -10.99
C GLY A 203 -18.30 -17.60 -10.36
N ASP A 204 -18.48 -16.55 -11.16
CA ASP A 204 -18.96 -15.23 -10.73
C ASP A 204 -20.48 -15.10 -10.79
N ILE A 205 -21.09 -15.50 -11.93
CA ILE A 205 -22.51 -15.25 -12.21
C ILE A 205 -23.40 -16.47 -12.00
N GLY A 206 -22.80 -17.67 -11.90
CA GLY A 206 -23.51 -18.94 -11.81
C GLY A 206 -24.18 -19.19 -10.46
N SER A 207 -25.09 -20.16 -10.47
CA SER A 207 -25.77 -20.71 -9.29
C SER A 207 -25.47 -22.21 -9.16
N ILE A 208 -25.89 -22.82 -8.05
CA ILE A 208 -25.66 -24.26 -7.78
C ILE A 208 -26.21 -25.15 -8.91
N ARG A 209 -27.36 -24.80 -9.50
CA ARG A 209 -27.92 -25.51 -10.66
C ARG A 209 -26.95 -25.52 -11.85
N HIS A 210 -26.20 -24.44 -12.06
CA HIS A 210 -25.23 -24.37 -13.15
C HIS A 210 -23.96 -25.18 -12.83
N LEU A 211 -23.57 -25.27 -11.56
CA LEU A 211 -22.51 -26.18 -11.12
C LEU A 211 -22.90 -27.64 -11.34
N GLU A 212 -24.12 -28.02 -10.94
CA GLU A 212 -24.72 -29.33 -11.23
C GLU A 212 -24.64 -29.68 -12.71
N LYS A 213 -25.11 -28.77 -13.56
CA LYS A 213 -25.09 -28.95 -15.02
C LYS A 213 -23.67 -29.02 -15.57
N THR A 214 -22.74 -28.25 -15.01
CA THR A 214 -21.32 -28.29 -15.41
C THR A 214 -20.71 -29.66 -15.13
N MET A 215 -20.92 -30.18 -13.92
CA MET A 215 -20.34 -31.46 -13.48
C MET A 215 -20.97 -32.68 -14.16
N THR A 216 -22.25 -32.60 -14.54
CA THR A 216 -23.00 -33.76 -15.09
C THR A 216 -23.16 -33.74 -16.61
N ILE A 217 -23.22 -32.57 -17.23
CA ILE A 217 -23.48 -32.41 -18.66
C ILE A 217 -22.26 -31.84 -19.37
N TYR A 218 -21.81 -30.63 -19.00
CA TYR A 218 -20.78 -29.94 -19.78
C TYR A 218 -19.43 -30.67 -19.75
N LYS A 219 -18.99 -31.17 -18.59
CA LYS A 219 -17.76 -31.97 -18.47
C LYS A 219 -17.77 -33.24 -19.34
N ASN A 220 -18.94 -33.82 -19.59
CA ASN A 220 -19.09 -35.04 -20.38
C ASN A 220 -19.21 -34.77 -21.90
N MET A 221 -19.73 -33.60 -22.28
CA MET A 221 -19.98 -33.24 -23.68
C MET A 221 -18.86 -32.41 -24.31
N PHE A 222 -18.08 -31.69 -23.49
CA PHE A 222 -17.11 -30.70 -23.92
C PHE A 222 -15.78 -30.91 -23.22
N GLN A 223 -14.69 -30.51 -23.88
CA GLN A 223 -13.36 -30.51 -23.29
C GLN A 223 -13.20 -29.22 -22.49
N ILE A 224 -13.39 -29.30 -21.17
CA ILE A 224 -13.27 -28.16 -20.26
C ILE A 224 -11.85 -28.09 -19.69
N ASP A 225 -11.23 -26.92 -19.74
CA ASP A 225 -9.93 -26.69 -19.12
C ASP A 225 -10.04 -26.74 -17.60
N ASP A 226 -9.08 -27.40 -16.94
CA ASP A 226 -9.06 -27.55 -15.48
C ASP A 226 -9.11 -26.19 -14.76
N ASP A 227 -8.37 -25.19 -15.23
CA ASP A 227 -8.37 -23.85 -14.64
C ASP A 227 -9.74 -23.17 -14.69
N ASN A 228 -10.52 -23.39 -15.76
CA ASN A 228 -11.87 -22.84 -15.91
C ASN A 228 -12.85 -23.58 -15.00
N LEU A 229 -12.71 -24.90 -14.89
CA LEU A 229 -13.52 -25.72 -14.01
C LEU A 229 -13.23 -25.41 -12.53
N ASP A 230 -11.96 -25.26 -12.16
CA ASP A 230 -11.51 -24.80 -10.85
C ASP A 230 -12.17 -23.47 -10.48
N TYR A 231 -12.11 -22.49 -11.38
CA TYR A 231 -12.71 -21.17 -11.14
C TYR A 231 -14.24 -21.26 -10.94
N CYS A 232 -14.91 -22.08 -11.74
CA CYS A 232 -16.35 -22.35 -11.62
C CYS A 232 -16.71 -22.94 -10.24
N ILE A 233 -16.05 -24.06 -9.87
CA ILE A 233 -16.29 -24.77 -8.61
C ILE A 233 -15.98 -23.83 -7.44
N ASN A 234 -14.78 -23.22 -7.43
CA ASN A 234 -14.34 -22.36 -6.34
C ASN A 234 -15.28 -21.17 -6.15
N GLY A 235 -15.65 -20.47 -7.24
CA GLY A 235 -16.49 -19.28 -7.19
C GLY A 235 -17.92 -19.57 -6.71
N ILE A 236 -18.52 -20.68 -7.15
CA ILE A 236 -19.88 -21.07 -6.72
C ILE A 236 -19.85 -21.61 -5.29
N VAL A 237 -18.95 -22.53 -4.96
CA VAL A 237 -18.87 -23.13 -3.61
C VAL A 237 -18.54 -22.06 -2.57
N THR A 238 -17.66 -21.11 -2.87
CA THR A 238 -17.30 -20.03 -1.92
C THR A 238 -18.51 -19.19 -1.51
N ARG A 239 -19.42 -18.88 -2.46
CA ARG A 239 -20.57 -17.99 -2.25
C ARG A 239 -21.83 -18.67 -1.70
N ASN A 240 -21.85 -19.99 -1.54
CA ASN A 240 -23.03 -20.76 -1.11
C ASN A 240 -22.72 -21.63 0.11
N GLU A 241 -23.74 -22.00 0.89
CA GLU A 241 -23.57 -22.96 1.99
C GLU A 241 -23.43 -24.39 1.45
N VAL A 242 -22.60 -25.22 2.08
CA VAL A 242 -22.30 -26.57 1.59
C VAL A 242 -23.56 -27.44 1.53
N ASP A 243 -24.44 -27.29 2.52
CA ASP A 243 -25.68 -28.03 2.71
C ASP A 243 -26.69 -27.85 1.56
N THR A 244 -26.45 -26.86 0.69
CA THR A 244 -27.29 -26.59 -0.48
C THR A 244 -26.90 -27.39 -1.73
N LEU A 245 -25.75 -28.08 -1.69
CA LEU A 245 -25.27 -28.95 -2.76
C LEU A 245 -25.84 -30.36 -2.62
N SER A 246 -26.22 -30.99 -3.73
CA SER A 246 -26.62 -32.39 -3.74
C SER A 246 -25.43 -33.32 -3.51
N LEU A 247 -25.67 -34.48 -2.87
CA LEU A 247 -24.63 -35.46 -2.55
C LEU A 247 -23.90 -35.95 -3.81
N ASP A 248 -24.62 -36.16 -4.92
CA ASP A 248 -24.04 -36.59 -6.19
C ASP A 248 -23.02 -35.56 -6.72
N VAL A 249 -23.31 -34.27 -6.58
CA VAL A 249 -22.38 -33.19 -6.99
C VAL A 249 -21.17 -33.15 -6.08
N ILE A 250 -21.37 -33.27 -4.76
CA ILE A 250 -20.27 -33.32 -3.81
C ILE A 250 -19.34 -34.50 -4.15
N SER A 251 -19.88 -35.67 -4.47
CA SER A 251 -19.09 -36.83 -4.90
C SER A 251 -18.33 -36.59 -6.21
N LEU A 252 -18.94 -35.94 -7.21
CA LEU A 252 -18.26 -35.61 -8.47
C LEU A 252 -17.12 -34.59 -8.28
N ILE A 253 -17.33 -33.60 -7.40
CA ILE A 253 -16.30 -32.61 -7.05
C ILE A 253 -15.19 -33.31 -6.23
N GLN A 254 -15.55 -34.22 -5.33
CA GLN A 254 -14.59 -35.00 -4.56
C GLN A 254 -13.69 -35.83 -5.47
N GLU A 255 -14.25 -36.61 -6.41
CA GLU A 255 -13.49 -37.38 -7.40
C GLU A 255 -12.52 -36.47 -8.19
N TYR A 256 -13.00 -35.30 -8.62
CA TYR A 256 -12.17 -34.33 -9.33
C TYR A 256 -10.97 -33.84 -8.49
N TYR A 257 -11.17 -33.49 -7.22
CA TYR A 257 -10.06 -33.07 -6.35
C TYR A 257 -9.16 -34.24 -5.95
N GLU A 258 -9.70 -35.44 -5.73
CA GLU A 258 -8.91 -36.64 -5.42
C GLU A 258 -7.94 -36.96 -6.56
N ASP A 259 -8.39 -36.93 -7.81
CA ASP A 259 -7.52 -37.10 -8.98
C ASP A 259 -6.41 -36.04 -9.03
N LYS A 260 -6.74 -34.79 -8.70
CA LYS A 260 -5.79 -33.67 -8.68
C LYS A 260 -4.75 -33.81 -7.57
N ILE A 261 -5.19 -34.23 -6.37
CA ILE A 261 -4.34 -34.46 -5.20
C ILE A 261 -3.42 -35.66 -5.42
N ASN A 262 -3.93 -36.74 -6.01
CA ASN A 262 -3.18 -37.96 -6.27
C ASN A 262 -2.20 -37.83 -7.46
N SER A 263 -2.25 -36.71 -8.19
CA SER A 263 -1.31 -36.44 -9.27
C SER A 263 0.12 -36.30 -8.72
N LYS A 264 1.14 -36.67 -9.51
CA LYS A 264 2.56 -36.67 -9.08
C LYS A 264 3.11 -35.29 -8.67
N ASN A 265 2.40 -34.20 -8.96
CA ASN A 265 2.81 -32.85 -8.62
C ASN A 265 1.53 -31.98 -8.47
N PRO A 266 0.87 -32.03 -7.30
CA PRO A 266 -0.40 -31.37 -7.09
C PRO A 266 -0.22 -29.84 -7.06
N LYS A 267 -0.48 -29.18 -8.18
CA LYS A 267 -0.55 -27.71 -8.23
C LYS A 267 -1.92 -27.25 -7.74
N LEU A 268 -2.06 -27.11 -6.42
CA LEU A 268 -3.27 -26.60 -5.79
C LEU A 268 -3.14 -25.09 -5.50
N THR A 269 -4.05 -24.31 -6.06
CA THR A 269 -4.18 -22.89 -5.69
C THR A 269 -4.79 -22.74 -4.28
N LEU A 270 -4.61 -21.58 -3.65
CA LEU A 270 -5.25 -21.31 -2.36
C LEU A 270 -6.78 -21.41 -2.42
N ASP A 271 -7.39 -21.06 -3.56
CA ASP A 271 -8.84 -21.17 -3.75
C ASP A 271 -9.28 -22.63 -3.88
N ASN A 272 -8.49 -23.48 -4.55
CA ASN A 272 -8.72 -24.92 -4.54
C ASN A 272 -8.72 -25.47 -3.11
N ILE A 273 -7.72 -25.07 -2.29
CA ILE A 273 -7.58 -25.53 -0.92
C ILE A 273 -8.74 -25.03 -0.06
N ARG A 274 -9.14 -23.76 -0.17
CA ARG A 274 -10.31 -23.22 0.55
C ARG A 274 -11.58 -23.98 0.23
N THR A 275 -11.82 -24.26 -1.04
CA THR A 275 -12.99 -25.01 -1.49
C THR A 275 -12.98 -26.43 -0.95
N ALA A 276 -11.86 -27.15 -1.10
CA ALA A 276 -11.72 -28.51 -0.59
C ALA A 276 -11.85 -28.58 0.93
N VAL A 277 -11.31 -27.61 1.68
CA VAL A 277 -11.51 -27.49 3.14
C VAL A 277 -12.97 -27.23 3.48
N LYS A 278 -13.63 -26.32 2.78
CA LYS A 278 -15.04 -25.99 3.00
C LYS A 278 -15.93 -27.22 2.79
N LEU A 279 -15.62 -28.04 1.78
CA LEU A 279 -16.32 -29.30 1.48
C LEU A 279 -15.87 -30.49 2.35
N GLY A 280 -14.82 -30.34 3.17
CA GLY A 280 -14.32 -31.38 4.06
C GLY A 280 -13.46 -32.45 3.40
N PHE A 281 -12.91 -32.20 2.21
CA PHE A 281 -12.13 -33.19 1.45
C PHE A 281 -10.67 -33.31 1.89
N ILE A 282 -10.09 -32.26 2.49
CA ILE A 282 -8.67 -32.23 2.87
C ILE A 282 -8.45 -31.78 4.31
N PHE A 283 -7.27 -32.13 4.84
CA PHE A 283 -6.83 -31.89 6.21
C PHE A 283 -7.65 -32.61 7.29
N SER A 284 -8.29 -33.73 6.92
CA SER A 284 -8.62 -34.79 7.86
C SER A 284 -7.34 -35.51 8.31
N ILE A 285 -7.41 -36.34 9.36
CA ILE A 285 -6.25 -37.10 9.86
C ILE A 285 -5.56 -37.89 8.73
N ASP A 286 -6.34 -38.40 7.77
CA ASP A 286 -5.82 -39.21 6.66
C ASP A 286 -5.11 -38.37 5.58
N SER A 287 -5.27 -37.04 5.57
CA SER A 287 -4.72 -36.14 4.53
C SER A 287 -3.51 -35.31 4.98
N ILE A 288 -2.90 -35.62 6.13
CA ILE A 288 -1.79 -34.83 6.69
C ILE A 288 -0.56 -34.82 5.75
N GLU A 289 -0.35 -35.87 4.96
CA GLU A 289 0.75 -35.94 3.98
C GLU A 289 0.65 -34.84 2.92
N LEU A 290 -0.56 -34.51 2.45
CA LEU A 290 -0.76 -33.41 1.51
C LEU A 290 -0.34 -32.08 2.13
N LEU A 291 -0.68 -31.83 3.41
CA LEU A 291 -0.27 -30.60 4.09
C LEU A 291 1.26 -30.50 4.19
N LYS A 292 1.94 -31.61 4.53
CA LYS A 292 3.41 -31.65 4.58
C LYS A 292 4.00 -31.30 3.21
N GLU A 293 3.49 -31.92 2.14
CA GLU A 293 3.97 -31.67 0.78
C GLU A 293 3.76 -30.23 0.34
N LEU A 294 2.57 -29.65 0.60
CA LEU A 294 2.26 -28.26 0.25
C LEU A 294 3.11 -27.25 1.02
N LEU A 295 3.47 -27.55 2.27
CA LEU A 295 4.36 -26.72 3.07
C LEU A 295 5.78 -26.74 2.51
N ILE A 296 6.33 -27.94 2.26
CA ILE A 296 7.70 -28.13 1.75
C ILE A 296 7.86 -27.50 0.36
N ASN A 297 6.85 -27.65 -0.49
CA ASN A 297 6.87 -27.17 -1.88
C ASN A 297 6.16 -25.82 -2.05
N SER A 298 6.01 -25.03 -0.99
CA SER A 298 5.32 -23.74 -1.06
C SER A 298 5.99 -22.80 -2.08
N PRO A 299 5.28 -22.31 -3.10
CA PRO A 299 5.87 -21.54 -4.21
C PRO A 299 6.26 -20.11 -3.81
N SER A 300 5.65 -19.56 -2.75
CA SER A 300 5.90 -18.20 -2.26
C SER A 300 5.57 -18.07 -0.78
N GLU A 301 6.03 -16.98 -0.16
CA GLU A 301 5.64 -16.61 1.21
C GLU A 301 4.12 -16.30 1.29
N ASP A 302 3.56 -15.60 0.29
CA ASP A 302 2.11 -15.34 0.21
C ASP A 302 1.27 -16.63 0.19
N TYR A 303 1.76 -17.66 -0.49
CA TYR A 303 1.10 -18.96 -0.50
C TYR A 303 1.18 -19.63 0.87
N PHE A 304 2.35 -19.61 1.51
CA PHE A 304 2.54 -20.16 2.85
C PHE A 304 1.63 -19.47 3.88
N GLU A 305 1.55 -18.15 3.85
CA GLU A 305 0.66 -17.36 4.70
C GLU A 305 -0.82 -17.65 4.40
N GLY A 306 -1.19 -17.74 3.13
CA GLY A 306 -2.53 -18.10 2.72
C GLY A 306 -2.95 -19.49 3.21
N LEU A 307 -2.06 -20.47 3.09
CA LEU A 307 -2.27 -21.83 3.59
C LEU A 307 -2.38 -21.85 5.12
N PHE A 308 -1.54 -21.09 5.82
CA PHE A 308 -1.59 -20.93 7.27
C PHE A 308 -2.94 -20.40 7.72
N GLU A 309 -3.44 -19.32 7.10
CA GLU A 309 -4.74 -18.76 7.46
C GLU A 309 -5.89 -19.72 7.16
N ILE A 310 -5.82 -20.52 6.09
CA ILE A 310 -6.85 -21.53 5.81
C ILE A 310 -6.90 -22.58 6.94
N VAL A 311 -5.75 -23.15 7.30
CA VAL A 311 -5.67 -24.22 8.32
C VAL A 311 -5.98 -23.67 9.71
N ALA A 312 -5.43 -22.50 10.07
CA ALA A 312 -5.62 -21.90 11.39
C ALA A 312 -7.07 -21.50 11.69
N ASN A 313 -7.85 -21.16 10.66
CA ASN A 313 -9.24 -20.73 10.80
C ASN A 313 -10.25 -21.89 10.69
N GLN A 314 -9.80 -23.14 10.55
CA GLN A 314 -10.69 -24.29 10.62
C GLN A 314 -11.42 -24.36 11.96
N LYS A 315 -12.70 -24.75 11.92
CA LYS A 315 -13.55 -24.91 13.11
C LYS A 315 -12.92 -25.91 14.07
N ASP A 316 -12.63 -27.11 13.55
CA ASP A 316 -12.08 -28.23 14.29
C ASP A 316 -10.66 -28.55 13.80
N LEU A 317 -9.65 -28.10 14.55
CA LEU A 317 -8.25 -28.46 14.31
C LEU A 317 -7.83 -29.48 15.38
N SER A 318 -7.68 -30.75 14.97
CA SER A 318 -7.30 -31.82 15.91
C SER A 318 -5.89 -31.63 16.47
N LYS A 319 -5.70 -31.99 17.75
CA LYS A 319 -4.37 -32.08 18.36
C LYS A 319 -3.50 -33.17 17.71
N ASP A 320 -4.11 -34.15 17.05
CA ASP A 320 -3.39 -35.22 16.37
C ASP A 320 -2.58 -34.67 15.18
N ILE A 321 -3.16 -33.73 14.42
CA ILE A 321 -2.48 -33.03 13.32
C ILE A 321 -1.22 -32.33 13.85
N ILE A 322 -1.34 -31.58 14.95
CA ILE A 322 -0.20 -30.89 15.57
C ILE A 322 0.84 -31.90 16.05
N SER A 323 0.40 -33.02 16.65
CA SER A 323 1.27 -34.07 17.16
C SER A 323 2.07 -34.77 16.06
N GLU A 324 1.54 -34.82 14.85
CA GLU A 324 2.19 -35.39 13.69
C GLU A 324 3.14 -34.41 13.03
N LEU A 325 2.70 -33.17 12.79
CA LEU A 325 3.51 -32.14 12.14
C LEU A 325 4.74 -31.75 12.98
N ILE A 326 4.59 -31.64 14.31
CA ILE A 326 5.68 -31.22 15.20
C ILE A 326 6.83 -32.22 15.30
N LYS A 327 6.62 -33.47 14.87
CA LYS A 327 7.64 -34.52 14.85
C LYS A 327 8.44 -34.52 13.55
N HIS A 328 8.05 -33.69 12.59
CA HIS A 328 8.69 -33.66 11.28
C HIS A 328 10.08 -33.01 11.38
N ASN A 329 11.03 -33.46 10.56
CA ASN A 329 12.40 -32.93 10.57
C ASN A 329 12.57 -31.63 9.75
N ASP A 330 11.52 -31.19 9.07
CA ASP A 330 11.55 -30.02 8.20
C ASP A 330 11.29 -28.73 8.98
N SER A 331 12.06 -27.69 8.73
CA SER A 331 11.93 -26.45 9.48
C SER A 331 10.70 -25.63 9.12
N GLN A 332 10.25 -25.64 7.86
CA GLN A 332 9.05 -24.93 7.44
C GLN A 332 7.80 -25.53 8.09
N ILE A 333 7.72 -26.87 8.14
CA ILE A 333 6.63 -27.57 8.83
C ILE A 333 6.62 -27.23 10.33
N ASN A 334 7.78 -27.22 10.98
CA ASN A 334 7.86 -26.90 12.41
C ASN A 334 7.52 -25.43 12.69
N VAL A 335 8.00 -24.49 11.87
CA VAL A 335 7.61 -23.06 11.96
C VAL A 335 6.10 -22.91 11.81
N PHE A 336 5.50 -23.55 10.80
CA PHE A 336 4.05 -23.57 10.60
C PHE A 336 3.30 -24.10 11.83
N THR A 337 3.79 -25.20 12.40
CA THR A 337 3.19 -25.86 13.56
C THR A 337 3.28 -25.01 14.82
N LEU A 338 4.43 -24.38 15.08
CA LEU A 338 4.61 -23.47 16.22
C LEU A 338 3.70 -22.24 16.11
N ARG A 339 3.53 -21.71 14.89
CA ARG A 339 2.56 -20.64 14.62
C ARG A 339 1.13 -21.07 14.89
N LEU A 340 0.74 -22.29 14.52
CA LEU A 340 -0.59 -22.84 14.80
C LEU A 340 -0.81 -22.98 16.31
N ILE A 341 0.15 -23.55 17.04
CA ILE A 341 0.12 -23.65 18.51
C ILE A 341 -0.08 -22.27 19.12
N ARG A 342 0.67 -21.26 18.66
CA ARG A 342 0.58 -19.88 19.13
C ARG A 342 -0.79 -19.25 18.84
N ARG A 343 -1.25 -19.32 17.59
CA ARG A 343 -2.49 -18.68 17.10
C ARG A 343 -3.73 -19.27 17.76
N ARG A 344 -3.77 -20.59 17.91
CA ARG A 344 -4.90 -21.34 18.48
C ARG A 344 -4.74 -21.66 19.97
N ARG A 345 -3.63 -21.24 20.59
CA ARG A 345 -3.28 -21.50 22.00
C ARG A 345 -3.38 -22.98 22.38
N ILE A 346 -2.85 -23.85 21.52
CA ILE A 346 -2.97 -25.32 21.69
C ILE A 346 -2.04 -25.79 22.81
N LEU A 347 -2.57 -26.57 23.76
CA LEU A 347 -1.84 -27.02 24.94
C LEU A 347 -1.39 -28.49 24.80
N GLY A 348 -0.25 -28.83 25.43
CA GLY A 348 0.24 -30.21 25.57
C GLY A 348 1.55 -30.53 24.84
N PHE A 349 2.19 -29.55 24.19
CA PHE A 349 3.40 -29.75 23.37
C PHE A 349 4.66 -29.13 23.99
N ASN A 350 4.68 -28.93 25.31
CA ASN A 350 5.74 -28.22 26.02
C ASN A 350 7.14 -28.79 25.73
N GLU A 351 7.32 -30.11 25.83
CA GLU A 351 8.61 -30.75 25.59
C GLU A 351 9.12 -30.54 24.16
N PHE A 352 8.23 -30.58 23.16
CA PHE A 352 8.61 -30.30 21.77
C PHE A 352 9.04 -28.84 21.60
N VAL A 353 8.23 -27.88 22.08
CA VAL A 353 8.56 -26.44 22.02
C VAL A 353 9.91 -26.16 22.70
N LYS A 354 10.17 -26.79 23.85
CA LYS A 354 11.45 -26.68 24.57
C LYS A 354 12.61 -27.30 23.79
N SER A 355 12.39 -28.45 23.15
CA SER A 355 13.42 -29.15 22.38
C SER A 355 13.96 -28.29 21.24
N PHE A 356 13.10 -27.55 20.53
CA PHE A 356 13.51 -26.64 19.47
C PHE A 356 14.41 -25.50 19.98
N LEU A 357 14.11 -24.97 21.16
CA LEU A 357 14.91 -23.92 21.80
C LEU A 357 16.27 -24.42 22.33
N ILE A 358 16.38 -25.70 22.67
CA ILE A 358 17.64 -26.31 23.13
C ILE A 358 18.53 -26.69 21.94
N SER A 359 17.93 -27.18 20.86
CA SER A 359 18.67 -27.65 19.68
C SER A 359 19.42 -26.53 18.95
N GLY A 360 18.85 -25.32 18.92
CA GLY A 360 19.46 -24.14 18.31
C GLY A 360 19.69 -24.24 16.79
N ILE A 361 19.03 -25.20 16.11
CA ILE A 361 19.35 -25.58 14.72
C ILE A 361 18.87 -24.52 13.71
N ASP A 362 17.71 -23.90 13.95
CA ASP A 362 17.11 -22.91 13.05
C ASP A 362 16.63 -21.67 13.84
N THR A 363 17.05 -20.49 13.39
CA THR A 363 16.69 -19.20 13.99
C THR A 363 15.18 -18.92 13.89
N ASN A 364 14.55 -19.20 12.75
CA ASN A 364 13.13 -18.92 12.54
C ASN A 364 12.26 -19.81 13.44
N MET A 365 12.67 -21.06 13.60
CA MET A 365 12.03 -22.00 14.51
C MET A 365 12.18 -21.56 15.97
N CYS A 366 13.38 -21.13 16.37
CA CYS A 366 13.62 -20.57 17.70
C CYS A 366 12.75 -19.34 17.96
N VAL A 367 12.60 -18.44 16.98
CA VAL A 367 11.74 -17.26 17.09
C VAL A 367 10.30 -17.67 17.38
N GLU A 368 9.73 -18.60 16.61
CA GLU A 368 8.34 -19.03 16.83
C GLU A 368 8.17 -19.83 18.14
N ALA A 369 9.12 -20.69 18.48
CA ALA A 369 9.08 -21.44 19.75
C ALA A 369 9.17 -20.49 20.96
N LEU A 370 10.03 -19.47 20.90
CA LEU A 370 10.14 -18.46 21.95
C LEU A 370 8.87 -17.61 22.02
N ASN A 371 8.28 -17.26 20.88
CA ASN A 371 6.98 -16.59 20.81
C ASN A 371 5.84 -17.41 21.44
N VAL A 372 5.89 -18.74 21.37
CA VAL A 372 4.96 -19.64 22.08
C VAL A 372 5.18 -19.56 23.60
N VAL A 373 6.44 -19.71 24.06
CA VAL A 373 6.82 -19.65 25.49
C VAL A 373 6.41 -18.31 26.13
N THR A 374 6.53 -17.20 25.39
CA THR A 374 6.21 -15.87 25.93
C THR A 374 4.72 -15.54 25.94
N ARG A 375 3.93 -16.06 24.98
CA ARG A 375 2.51 -15.67 24.82
C ARG A 375 1.50 -16.65 25.42
N ILE A 376 1.89 -17.88 25.72
CA ILE A 376 0.99 -18.89 26.31
C ILE A 376 1.48 -19.25 27.71
N GLU A 377 0.65 -18.98 28.70
CA GLU A 377 0.99 -19.12 30.11
C GLU A 377 1.47 -20.53 30.50
N SER A 378 0.84 -21.58 29.99
CA SER A 378 1.23 -22.96 30.29
C SER A 378 2.60 -23.35 29.71
N TYR A 379 3.12 -22.61 28.74
CA TYR A 379 4.43 -22.84 28.13
C TYR A 379 5.52 -21.95 28.73
N TYR A 380 5.16 -21.01 29.61
CA TYR A 380 6.10 -20.08 30.21
C TYR A 380 7.20 -20.81 30.97
N ASP A 381 8.45 -20.50 30.62
CA ASP A 381 9.62 -21.07 31.25
C ASP A 381 10.70 -19.98 31.40
N LYS A 382 10.86 -19.49 32.63
CA LYS A 382 11.79 -18.41 32.96
C LYS A 382 13.25 -18.80 32.71
N GLU A 383 13.64 -20.04 32.96
CA GLU A 383 15.01 -20.48 32.74
C GLU A 383 15.37 -20.45 31.27
N ILE A 384 14.43 -20.86 30.42
CA ILE A 384 14.60 -20.79 28.96
C ILE A 384 14.70 -19.34 28.51
N LEU A 385 13.79 -18.46 28.93
CA LEU A 385 13.86 -17.04 28.56
C LEU A 385 15.21 -16.43 28.96
N ASN A 386 15.69 -16.72 30.17
CA ASN A 386 16.97 -16.22 30.69
C ASN A 386 18.18 -16.63 29.84
N ARG A 387 18.12 -17.75 29.09
CA ARG A 387 19.18 -18.14 28.15
C ARG A 387 19.24 -17.25 26.91
N PHE A 388 18.11 -16.69 26.48
CA PHE A 388 18.02 -15.92 25.23
C PHE A 388 18.18 -14.40 25.42
N VAL A 389 18.04 -13.88 26.63
CA VAL A 389 18.04 -12.42 26.91
C VAL A 389 19.30 -11.68 26.44
N ASN A 390 20.44 -12.38 26.38
CA ASN A 390 21.72 -11.83 25.93
C ASN A 390 22.38 -12.74 24.87
N CYS A 391 21.58 -13.33 23.99
CA CYS A 391 22.11 -14.14 22.90
C CYS A 391 22.56 -13.26 21.72
N ASN A 392 23.41 -13.80 20.85
CA ASN A 392 23.94 -13.06 19.69
C ASN A 392 22.84 -12.60 18.71
N ASN A 393 21.67 -13.25 18.73
CA ASN A 393 20.55 -12.87 17.90
C ASN A 393 19.69 -11.82 18.61
N HIS A 394 19.63 -10.61 18.03
CA HIS A 394 18.89 -9.48 18.59
C HIS A 394 17.38 -9.73 18.67
N GLU A 395 16.78 -10.42 17.70
CA GLU A 395 15.34 -10.67 17.69
C GLU A 395 14.95 -11.68 18.78
N LEU A 396 15.73 -12.74 18.98
CA LEU A 396 15.53 -13.69 20.07
C LEU A 396 15.69 -13.01 21.44
N SER A 397 16.70 -12.16 21.60
CA SER A 397 16.92 -11.39 22.84
C SER A 397 15.75 -10.46 23.14
N LYS A 398 15.23 -9.77 22.12
CA LYS A 398 14.05 -8.91 22.21
C LYS A 398 12.81 -9.67 22.66
N ILE A 399 12.51 -10.82 22.04
CA ILE A 399 11.36 -11.66 22.42
C ILE A 399 11.51 -12.15 23.87
N ALA A 400 12.72 -12.58 24.26
CA ALA A 400 13.00 -13.05 25.62
C ALA A 400 12.77 -11.95 26.67
N ILE A 401 13.33 -10.76 26.46
CA ILE A 401 13.17 -9.61 27.38
C ILE A 401 11.68 -9.22 27.52
N GLN A 402 10.94 -9.22 26.41
CA GLN A 402 9.51 -8.92 26.43
C GLN A 402 8.70 -9.97 27.20
N GLY A 403 9.11 -11.23 27.12
CA GLY A 403 8.42 -12.35 27.76
C GLY A 403 8.67 -12.52 29.26
N ILE A 404 9.80 -12.03 29.79
CA ILE A 404 10.12 -12.19 31.22
C ILE A 404 9.08 -11.47 32.07
N LYS A 405 8.44 -12.23 32.96
CA LYS A 405 7.55 -11.69 34.00
C LYS A 405 8.40 -11.09 35.13
N LEU A 406 8.28 -9.79 35.36
CA LEU A 406 9.03 -9.05 36.38
C LEU A 406 8.39 -9.21 37.77
N GLU A 407 8.51 -10.40 38.35
CA GLU A 407 7.87 -10.75 39.64
C GLU A 407 8.86 -10.76 40.83
N SER A 408 10.17 -10.84 40.57
CA SER A 408 11.20 -10.92 41.61
C SER A 408 12.35 -9.93 41.42
N VAL A 409 13.08 -9.63 42.51
CA VAL A 409 14.30 -8.82 42.48
C VAL A 409 15.36 -9.43 41.54
N SER A 410 15.43 -10.76 41.47
CA SER A 410 16.35 -11.46 40.57
C SER A 410 16.04 -11.23 39.09
N ASP A 411 14.76 -11.07 38.72
CA ASP A 411 14.37 -10.79 37.32
C ASP A 411 14.84 -9.42 36.88
N ARG A 412 14.63 -8.44 37.77
CA ARG A 412 15.12 -7.08 37.58
C ARG A 412 16.63 -7.04 37.44
N ASP A 413 17.36 -7.71 38.33
CA ASP A 413 18.83 -7.67 38.31
C ASP A 413 19.41 -8.30 37.03
N THR A 414 18.75 -9.32 36.46
CA THR A 414 19.11 -9.88 35.15
C THR A 414 18.95 -8.83 34.04
N LEU A 415 17.79 -8.19 33.95
CA LEU A 415 17.58 -7.14 32.94
C LEU A 415 18.49 -5.93 33.17
N MET A 416 18.80 -5.60 34.43
CA MET A 416 19.67 -4.47 34.76
C MET A 416 21.11 -4.70 34.29
N LYS A 417 21.63 -5.93 34.38
CA LYS A 417 22.96 -6.27 33.83
C LYS A 417 23.02 -6.05 32.32
N ILE A 418 21.93 -6.36 31.61
CA ILE A 418 21.85 -6.18 30.15
C ILE A 418 21.66 -4.71 29.79
N PHE A 419 20.90 -3.97 30.61
CA PHE A 419 20.74 -2.54 30.46
C PHE A 419 22.07 -1.78 30.54
N ILE A 420 22.98 -2.20 31.41
CA ILE A 420 24.34 -1.62 31.52
C ILE A 420 25.25 -2.03 30.34
N GLY A 421 24.85 -3.04 29.56
CA GLY A 421 25.57 -3.47 28.36
C GLY A 421 25.53 -2.45 27.23
N SER A 422 26.29 -2.71 26.16
CA SER A 422 26.47 -1.78 25.03
C SER A 422 25.34 -1.79 23.99
N ASN A 423 24.33 -2.66 24.12
CA ASN A 423 23.29 -2.81 23.10
C ASN A 423 22.13 -1.81 23.29
N THR A 424 22.14 -0.76 22.47
CA THR A 424 21.14 0.31 22.50
C THR A 424 19.71 -0.13 22.22
N ASP A 425 19.50 -1.12 21.35
CA ASP A 425 18.15 -1.57 20.99
C ASP A 425 17.52 -2.40 22.10
N LEU A 426 18.32 -3.24 22.77
CA LEU A 426 17.89 -3.94 23.97
C LEU A 426 17.61 -2.97 25.12
N ARG A 427 18.43 -1.92 25.30
CA ARG A 427 18.19 -0.89 26.32
C ARG A 427 16.80 -0.28 26.19
N LYS A 428 16.38 0.15 24.98
CA LYS A 428 15.05 0.74 24.76
C LYS A 428 13.90 -0.21 25.13
N ILE A 429 14.04 -1.50 24.83
CA ILE A 429 13.03 -2.50 25.21
C ILE A 429 12.98 -2.62 26.73
N ILE A 430 14.14 -2.65 27.39
CA ILE A 430 14.23 -2.73 28.85
C ILE A 430 13.65 -1.47 29.51
N VAL A 431 13.92 -0.26 28.99
CA VAL A 431 13.29 1.00 29.45
C VAL A 431 11.78 0.86 29.50
N LYS A 432 11.16 0.40 28.40
CA LYS A 432 9.71 0.19 28.35
C LYS A 432 9.23 -0.83 29.40
N ARG A 433 9.94 -1.95 29.56
CA ARG A 433 9.60 -2.99 30.56
C ARG A 433 9.69 -2.48 31.98
N PHE A 434 10.71 -1.65 32.26
CA PHE A 434 10.92 -1.01 33.55
C PHE A 434 9.84 0.02 33.85
N ILE A 435 9.50 0.88 32.89
CA ILE A 435 8.40 1.84 33.01
C ILE A 435 7.06 1.14 33.33
N GLU A 436 6.74 0.05 32.61
CA GLU A 436 5.52 -0.76 32.84
C GLU A 436 5.48 -1.40 34.24
N ASN A 437 6.63 -1.61 34.88
CA ASN A 437 6.76 -2.33 36.16
C ASN A 437 7.52 -1.49 37.21
N SER A 438 7.19 -0.20 37.28
CA SER A 438 7.91 0.80 38.08
C SER A 438 8.09 0.47 39.56
N LYS A 439 7.17 -0.31 40.14
CA LYS A 439 7.17 -0.70 41.57
C LYS A 439 8.41 -1.46 42.03
N PHE A 440 9.14 -2.10 41.11
CA PHE A 440 10.26 -2.98 41.45
C PHE A 440 11.63 -2.34 41.21
N ILE A 441 11.66 -1.09 40.71
CA ILE A 441 12.90 -0.43 40.30
C ILE A 441 13.56 0.24 41.48
N ASP A 442 14.86 -0.01 41.61
CA ASP A 442 15.73 0.69 42.56
C ASP A 442 16.19 2.00 41.95
N ILE A 443 15.63 3.10 42.45
CA ILE A 443 15.92 4.45 41.97
C ILE A 443 17.40 4.80 42.19
N ASP A 444 17.98 4.39 43.31
CA ASP A 444 19.35 4.76 43.65
C ASP A 444 20.34 4.08 42.69
N LYS A 445 20.03 2.86 42.27
CA LYS A 445 20.80 2.14 41.23
C LYS A 445 20.68 2.79 39.84
N ILE A 446 19.52 3.35 39.48
CA ILE A 446 19.37 4.11 38.22
C ILE A 446 20.21 5.37 38.26
N ILE A 447 20.25 6.07 39.39
CA ILE A 447 21.08 7.27 39.58
C ILE A 447 22.58 6.94 39.49
N GLU A 448 23.01 5.81 40.08
CA GLU A 448 24.39 5.31 39.93
C GLU A 448 24.75 5.10 38.45
N ILE A 449 23.86 4.47 37.67
CA ILE A 449 24.08 4.27 36.22
C ILE A 449 24.19 5.60 35.48
N ILE A 450 23.36 6.60 35.80
CA ILE A 450 23.43 7.93 35.17
C ILE A 450 24.81 8.58 35.38
N ARG A 451 25.39 8.39 36.57
CA ARG A 451 26.69 8.98 36.94
C ARG A 451 27.90 8.22 36.39
N GLU A 452 27.80 6.91 36.25
CA GLU A 452 28.92 6.06 35.81
C GLU A 452 28.97 5.81 34.30
N ALA A 453 27.83 5.85 33.63
CA ALA A 453 27.75 5.58 32.20
C ALA A 453 28.49 6.64 31.38
N LYS A 454 29.18 6.18 30.32
CA LYS A 454 29.90 7.03 29.36
C LYS A 454 29.25 7.04 27.97
N ASP A 455 28.16 6.32 27.81
CA ASP A 455 27.48 6.11 26.53
C ASP A 455 26.01 6.55 26.64
N SER A 456 25.18 6.17 25.66
CA SER A 456 23.78 6.60 25.67
C SER A 456 22.95 6.06 26.83
N ALA A 457 23.45 5.10 27.63
CA ALA A 457 22.72 4.56 28.78
C ALA A 457 22.28 5.66 29.76
N ILE A 458 23.02 6.78 29.84
CA ILE A 458 22.64 7.98 30.60
C ILE A 458 21.23 8.43 30.22
N VAL A 459 20.94 8.53 28.91
CA VAL A 459 19.65 9.00 28.38
C VAL A 459 18.55 8.00 28.74
N GLU A 460 18.80 6.72 28.48
CA GLU A 460 17.81 5.67 28.74
C GLU A 460 17.51 5.55 30.25
N ALA A 461 18.51 5.77 31.11
CA ALA A 461 18.36 5.78 32.56
C ALA A 461 17.62 7.04 33.06
N LEU A 462 17.93 8.21 32.50
CA LEU A 462 17.18 9.45 32.76
C LEU A 462 15.71 9.31 32.33
N GLU A 463 15.42 8.67 31.21
CA GLU A 463 14.05 8.43 30.74
C GLU A 463 13.24 7.60 31.74
N ILE A 464 13.85 6.52 32.27
CA ILE A 464 13.24 5.72 33.36
C ILE A 464 13.02 6.60 34.59
N LEU A 465 14.02 7.37 35.00
CA LEU A 465 13.95 8.19 36.21
C LEU A 465 12.90 9.30 36.10
N PHE A 466 12.77 9.98 34.96
CA PHE A 466 11.73 10.98 34.72
C PHE A 466 10.33 10.41 34.88
N TYR A 467 10.11 9.17 34.45
CA TYR A 467 8.81 8.51 34.57
C TYR A 467 8.48 8.10 36.01
N ILE A 468 9.48 7.65 36.77
CA ILE A 468 9.28 7.09 38.12
C ILE A 468 9.32 8.18 39.20
N ASP A 469 10.32 9.07 39.13
CA ASP A 469 10.57 10.14 40.09
C ASP A 469 11.17 11.36 39.37
N SER A 470 10.29 12.20 38.84
CA SER A 470 10.67 13.41 38.10
C SER A 470 11.45 14.41 38.96
N LYS A 471 11.29 14.39 40.29
CA LYS A 471 11.98 15.31 41.19
C LYS A 471 13.46 14.93 41.27
N ARG A 472 13.77 13.66 41.58
CA ARG A 472 15.15 13.18 41.58
C ARG A 472 15.79 13.24 40.20
N ALA A 473 15.01 13.02 39.14
CA ALA A 473 15.49 13.22 37.78
C ALA A 473 15.97 14.66 37.55
N GLY A 474 15.23 15.65 38.05
CA GLY A 474 15.62 17.07 37.99
C GLY A 474 16.88 17.40 38.80
N GLU A 475 17.13 16.69 39.91
CA GLU A 475 18.34 16.87 40.72
C GLU A 475 19.60 16.34 40.02
N VAL A 476 19.48 15.25 39.25
CA VAL A 476 20.62 14.58 38.60
C VAL A 476 20.83 15.03 37.16
N ILE A 477 19.80 15.48 36.44
CA ILE A 477 19.95 15.92 35.03
C ILE A 477 20.98 17.04 34.89
N ASP A 478 21.09 17.94 35.87
CA ASP A 478 22.09 19.02 35.88
C ASP A 478 23.53 18.48 35.75
N GLU A 479 23.81 17.27 36.25
CA GLU A 479 25.11 16.58 36.14
C GLU A 479 25.38 16.00 34.72
N THR A 480 24.40 16.05 33.82
CA THR A 480 24.45 15.38 32.50
C THR A 480 24.38 16.35 31.31
N LEU A 481 24.02 17.61 31.54
CA LEU A 481 23.80 18.59 30.47
C LEU A 481 25.10 19.02 29.78
N ASP A 482 26.24 18.94 30.45
CA ASP A 482 27.57 19.29 29.95
C ASP A 482 28.35 18.09 29.39
N ASN A 483 27.66 16.96 29.15
CA ASN A 483 28.28 15.75 28.60
C ASN A 483 29.07 16.05 27.32
N GLU A 484 30.30 15.55 27.21
CA GLU A 484 31.20 15.83 26.08
C GLU A 484 30.60 15.41 24.72
N ASP A 485 29.82 14.32 24.68
CA ASP A 485 29.19 13.82 23.46
C ASP A 485 27.90 14.58 23.13
N LYS A 486 27.94 15.35 22.03
CA LYS A 486 26.79 16.09 21.53
C LYS A 486 25.60 15.22 21.17
N GLU A 487 25.80 13.95 20.77
CA GLU A 487 24.70 13.03 20.48
C GLU A 487 23.95 12.62 21.74
N ILE A 488 24.64 12.50 22.89
CA ILE A 488 24.01 12.29 24.19
C ILE A 488 23.21 13.54 24.57
N ARG A 489 23.80 14.74 24.47
CA ARG A 489 23.09 16.00 24.76
C ARG A 489 21.83 16.19 23.92
N LYS A 490 21.88 15.91 22.61
CA LYS A 490 20.70 15.91 21.73
C LYS A 490 19.60 14.96 22.22
N LYS A 491 19.98 13.75 22.65
CA LYS A 491 19.04 12.75 23.15
C LYS A 491 18.43 13.19 24.49
N ILE A 492 19.20 13.80 25.39
CA ILE A 492 18.69 14.38 26.64
C ILE A 492 17.61 15.43 26.34
N VAL A 493 17.84 16.35 25.40
CA VAL A 493 16.83 17.35 24.98
C VAL A 493 15.51 16.70 24.58
N ARG A 494 15.54 15.56 23.87
CA ARG A 494 14.32 14.86 23.42
C ARG A 494 13.48 14.27 24.55
N ILE A 495 14.11 13.90 25.67
CA ILE A 495 13.42 13.34 26.83
C ILE A 495 12.99 14.42 27.84
N MET A 496 13.47 15.66 27.72
CA MET A 496 13.10 16.77 28.63
C MET A 496 11.59 17.06 28.67
N LYS A 497 10.84 16.72 27.62
CA LYS A 497 9.36 16.81 27.65
C LYS A 497 8.70 15.92 28.70
N LEU A 498 9.41 14.93 29.24
CA LEU A 498 8.96 14.06 30.32
C LEU A 498 9.08 14.72 31.69
N ILE A 499 9.67 15.91 31.77
CA ILE A 499 9.77 16.70 32.99
C ILE A 499 8.37 17.13 33.42
N GLY A 500 8.04 16.89 34.69
CA GLY A 500 6.68 17.03 35.21
C GLY A 500 6.15 18.46 35.32
N THR A 501 6.99 19.49 35.16
CA THR A 501 6.58 20.90 35.23
C THR A 501 7.01 21.68 33.99
N ASP A 502 6.13 22.59 33.53
CA ASP A 502 6.45 23.50 32.43
C ASP A 502 7.66 24.39 32.78
N ASP A 503 7.76 24.87 34.02
CA ASP A 503 8.85 25.76 34.42
C ASP A 503 10.22 25.09 34.34
N ASP A 504 10.33 23.85 34.81
CA ASP A 504 11.57 23.08 34.69
C ASP A 504 11.87 22.76 33.23
N PHE A 505 10.86 22.34 32.44
CA PHE A 505 11.03 22.11 31.01
C PHE A 505 11.63 23.34 30.30
N TYR A 506 11.05 24.53 30.49
CA TYR A 506 11.58 25.75 29.88
C TYR A 506 12.95 26.14 30.46
N LYS A 507 13.20 25.96 31.77
CA LYS A 507 14.52 26.17 32.40
C LYS A 507 15.59 25.38 31.65
N TYR A 508 15.39 24.08 31.45
CA TYR A 508 16.37 23.22 30.78
C TYR A 508 16.49 23.52 29.29
N MET A 509 15.37 23.83 28.61
CA MET A 509 15.41 24.25 27.21
C MET A 509 16.21 25.55 27.03
N TYR A 510 16.13 26.51 27.97
CA TYR A 510 16.95 27.72 27.94
C TYR A 510 18.44 27.43 28.10
N ILE A 511 18.81 26.46 28.96
CA ILE A 511 20.20 26.03 29.13
C ILE A 511 20.71 25.41 27.82
N MET A 512 19.96 24.45 27.25
CA MET A 512 20.37 23.74 26.04
C MET A 512 20.31 24.60 24.77
N ALA A 513 19.54 25.68 24.77
CA ALA A 513 19.56 26.68 23.69
C ALA A 513 20.87 27.49 23.65
N GLN A 514 21.71 27.40 24.70
CA GLN A 514 23.02 28.05 24.75
C GLN A 514 24.18 27.06 24.49
N ASP A 515 23.88 25.82 24.10
CA ASP A 515 24.89 24.81 23.78
C ASP A 515 25.85 25.30 22.70
N CYS A 516 27.12 24.94 22.80
CA CYS A 516 28.14 25.33 21.82
C CYS A 516 27.86 24.75 20.43
N GLU A 517 27.25 23.56 20.34
CA GLU A 517 26.97 22.86 19.10
C GLU A 517 25.62 23.28 18.51
N ALA A 518 25.64 23.82 17.29
CA ALA A 518 24.43 24.26 16.59
C ALA A 518 23.39 23.12 16.43
N GLU A 519 23.85 21.88 16.28
CA GLU A 519 22.98 20.74 16.11
C GLU A 519 22.19 20.38 17.39
N VAL A 520 22.74 20.65 18.58
CA VAL A 520 22.02 20.47 19.86
C VAL A 520 20.93 21.53 19.99
N ARG A 521 21.28 22.80 19.74
CA ARG A 521 20.32 23.92 19.70
C ARG A 521 19.19 23.67 18.69
N ARG A 522 19.48 23.03 17.55
CA ARG A 522 18.46 22.63 16.57
C ARG A 522 17.44 21.65 17.13
N VAL A 523 17.87 20.71 17.97
CA VAL A 523 16.93 19.78 18.63
C VAL A 523 16.03 20.55 19.60
N VAL A 524 16.58 21.52 20.35
CA VAL A 524 15.78 22.41 21.22
C VAL A 524 14.72 23.15 20.41
N ILE A 525 15.09 23.76 19.28
CA ILE A 525 14.15 24.44 18.38
C ILE A 525 13.01 23.52 17.95
N ARG A 526 13.34 22.28 17.56
CA ARG A 526 12.35 21.29 17.11
C ARG A 526 11.42 20.83 18.22
N GLU A 527 11.93 20.61 19.43
CA GLU A 527 11.08 20.21 20.56
C GLU A 527 10.16 21.36 20.99
N ILE A 528 10.69 22.59 21.10
CA ILE A 528 9.87 23.77 21.39
C ILE A 528 8.82 24.01 20.30
N SER A 529 9.15 23.81 19.02
CA SER A 529 8.22 23.97 17.89
C SER A 529 7.06 22.96 17.84
N LYS A 530 7.06 21.95 18.72
CA LYS A 530 5.91 21.04 18.90
C LYS A 530 4.89 21.60 19.89
N GLU A 531 5.29 22.53 20.75
CA GLU A 531 4.40 23.21 21.68
C GLU A 531 3.54 24.25 20.94
N SER A 532 2.31 24.44 21.39
CA SER A 532 1.40 25.47 20.84
C SER A 532 1.20 26.65 21.81
N LYS A 533 2.02 26.76 22.84
CA LYS A 533 1.91 27.77 23.91
C LYS A 533 2.57 29.08 23.49
N HIS A 534 2.02 30.22 23.91
CA HIS A 534 2.62 31.53 23.68
C HIS A 534 4.05 31.64 24.25
N ARG A 535 4.35 30.97 25.36
CA ARG A 535 5.69 30.91 25.95
C ARG A 535 6.73 30.28 25.00
N ALA A 536 6.36 29.23 24.27
CA ALA A 536 7.21 28.61 23.25
C ALA A 536 7.46 29.55 22.06
N PHE A 537 6.46 30.32 21.63
CA PHE A 537 6.67 31.37 20.64
C PHE A 537 7.66 32.43 21.13
N VAL A 538 7.48 32.98 22.34
CA VAL A 538 8.39 33.99 22.90
C VAL A 538 9.82 33.44 23.01
N PHE A 539 9.96 32.16 23.39
CA PHE A 539 11.24 31.47 23.40
C PHE A 539 11.90 31.43 22.01
N LEU A 540 11.18 30.96 20.99
CA LEU A 540 11.71 30.86 19.63
C LEU A 540 12.02 32.23 19.03
N LYS A 541 11.20 33.25 19.34
CA LYS A 541 11.44 34.63 18.92
C LYS A 541 12.76 35.15 19.48
N GLY A 542 13.00 35.01 20.78
CA GLY A 542 14.27 35.40 21.38
C GLY A 542 15.46 34.63 20.80
N LEU A 543 15.29 33.32 20.57
CA LEU A 543 16.34 32.49 19.99
C LEU A 543 16.67 32.87 18.54
N LEU A 544 15.68 33.28 17.74
CA LEU A 544 15.90 33.74 16.35
C LEU A 544 16.82 34.96 16.31
N GLU A 545 16.70 35.86 17.29
CA GLU A 545 17.52 37.07 17.42
C GLU A 545 18.97 36.75 17.82
N SER A 546 19.17 35.80 18.74
CA SER A 546 20.49 35.45 19.27
C SER A 546 21.24 34.34 18.51
N GLU A 547 20.55 33.53 17.70
CA GLU A 547 21.16 32.42 16.97
C GLU A 547 22.11 32.92 15.87
N ASN A 548 23.18 32.18 15.60
CA ASN A 548 24.16 32.47 14.56
C ASN A 548 24.09 31.47 13.40
N ASP A 549 23.68 30.22 13.64
CA ASP A 549 23.54 29.21 12.61
C ASP A 549 22.32 29.48 11.72
N VAL A 550 22.56 29.67 10.42
CA VAL A 550 21.51 29.99 9.44
C VAL A 550 20.48 28.85 9.34
N GLN A 551 20.93 27.59 9.47
CA GLN A 551 20.03 26.44 9.39
C GLN A 551 19.09 26.37 10.60
N ASN A 552 19.55 26.76 11.79
CA ASN A 552 18.70 26.90 12.97
C ASN A 552 17.69 28.04 12.80
N LYS A 553 18.10 29.21 12.27
CA LYS A 553 17.17 30.30 11.94
C LYS A 553 16.10 29.86 10.94
N TYR A 554 16.51 29.12 9.90
CA TYR A 554 15.61 28.53 8.93
C TYR A 554 14.57 27.63 9.61
N GLU A 555 15.02 26.69 10.47
CA GLU A 555 14.14 25.78 11.20
C GLU A 555 13.14 26.54 12.08
N ILE A 556 13.55 27.62 12.75
CA ILE A 556 12.65 28.47 13.53
C ILE A 556 11.57 29.08 12.62
N ILE A 557 11.97 29.81 11.58
CA ILE A 557 11.05 30.56 10.69
C ILE A 557 10.05 29.59 10.02
N CYS A 558 10.54 28.46 9.53
CA CYS A 558 9.72 27.42 8.89
C CYS A 558 8.65 26.82 9.82
N ASN A 559 8.83 26.88 11.14
CA ASN A 559 7.87 26.33 12.11
C ASN A 559 6.96 27.38 12.76
N LEU A 560 7.21 28.69 12.57
CA LEU A 560 6.42 29.75 13.20
C LEU A 560 4.92 29.72 12.84
N TYR A 561 4.55 29.21 11.66
CA TYR A 561 3.16 29.14 11.21
C TYR A 561 2.24 28.31 12.13
N LYS A 562 2.82 27.41 12.96
CA LYS A 562 2.08 26.53 13.87
C LYS A 562 1.37 27.27 14.99
N TYR A 563 1.90 28.42 15.40
CA TYR A 563 1.41 29.16 16.57
C TYR A 563 0.19 30.04 16.28
N LYS A 564 -0.05 30.40 15.01
CA LYS A 564 -1.19 31.22 14.55
C LYS A 564 -1.42 32.55 15.30
N PHE A 565 -0.38 33.09 15.95
CA PHE A 565 -0.43 34.40 16.59
C PHE A 565 -0.13 35.51 15.59
N GLU A 566 -0.78 36.67 15.75
CA GLU A 566 -0.55 37.84 14.89
C GLU A 566 0.91 38.32 14.91
N ASP A 567 1.57 38.22 16.06
CA ASP A 567 3.00 38.56 16.18
C ASP A 567 3.90 37.56 15.44
N CYS A 568 3.50 36.28 15.33
CA CYS A 568 4.19 35.32 14.47
C CYS A 568 4.07 35.70 13.01
N TYR A 569 2.84 36.06 12.57
CA TYR A 569 2.60 36.46 11.19
C TYR A 569 3.47 37.66 10.80
N LYS A 570 3.51 38.70 11.64
CA LYS A 570 4.41 39.86 11.44
C LYS A 570 5.87 39.46 11.37
N LEU A 571 6.32 38.56 12.25
CA LEU A 571 7.71 38.10 12.26
C LEU A 571 8.07 37.30 11.00
N ILE A 572 7.15 36.51 10.46
CA ILE A 572 7.36 35.78 9.21
C ILE A 572 7.44 36.78 8.04
N VAL A 573 6.52 37.74 7.95
CA VAL A 573 6.52 38.77 6.90
C VAL A 573 7.81 39.58 6.90
N GLN A 574 8.31 39.97 8.07
CA GLN A 574 9.60 40.68 8.22
C GLN A 574 10.78 39.88 7.63
N ASN A 575 10.72 38.55 7.62
CA ASN A 575 11.78 37.70 7.07
C ASN A 575 11.68 37.51 5.54
N LEU A 576 10.67 38.04 4.86
CA LEU A 576 10.64 38.09 3.39
C LEU A 576 11.70 39.03 2.81
N GLU A 577 12.09 40.06 3.55
CA GLU A 577 13.13 41.02 3.17
C GLU A 577 14.54 40.55 3.56
N ASN A 578 14.68 39.32 4.05
CA ASN A 578 15.96 38.81 4.52
C ASN A 578 16.97 38.70 3.37
N SER A 579 18.20 39.18 3.60
CA SER A 579 19.28 39.10 2.61
C SER A 579 19.76 37.67 2.38
N ASN A 580 19.54 36.78 3.36
CA ASN A 580 19.85 35.37 3.22
C ASN A 580 18.70 34.64 2.49
N LEU A 581 19.03 34.08 1.32
CA LEU A 581 18.09 33.36 0.46
C LEU A 581 17.34 32.24 1.20
N LEU A 582 18.03 31.46 2.03
CA LEU A 582 17.45 30.33 2.75
C LEU A 582 16.39 30.80 3.76
N LEU A 583 16.65 31.90 4.47
CA LEU A 583 15.69 32.48 5.43
C LEU A 583 14.49 33.12 4.72
N LYS A 584 14.70 33.71 3.54
CA LYS A 584 13.62 34.21 2.69
C LYS A 584 12.70 33.06 2.23
N ILE A 585 13.29 31.95 1.77
CA ILE A 585 12.54 30.73 1.41
C ILE A 585 11.76 30.18 2.61
N ALA A 586 12.36 30.18 3.81
CA ALA A 586 11.68 29.78 5.04
C ALA A 586 10.42 30.62 5.30
N ALA A 587 10.53 31.94 5.14
CA ALA A 587 9.42 32.86 5.33
C ALA A 587 8.29 32.61 4.33
N ILE A 588 8.62 32.46 3.04
CA ILE A 588 7.65 32.14 1.97
C ILE A 588 6.91 30.83 2.29
N THR A 589 7.66 29.78 2.61
CA THR A 589 7.11 28.45 2.94
C THR A 589 6.19 28.51 4.17
N SER A 590 6.64 29.23 5.21
CA SER A 590 5.89 29.41 6.45
C SER A 590 4.59 30.20 6.22
N LEU A 591 4.58 31.23 5.37
CA LEU A 591 3.36 31.97 5.00
C LEU A 591 2.35 31.11 4.25
N GLY A 592 2.80 30.31 3.28
CA GLY A 592 1.93 29.36 2.57
C GLY A 592 1.27 28.36 3.53
N ALA A 593 2.05 27.81 4.47
CA ALA A 593 1.53 26.92 5.52
C ALA A 593 0.70 27.65 6.60
N TYR A 594 0.87 28.96 6.75
CA TYR A 594 0.08 29.77 7.66
C TYR A 594 -1.39 29.81 7.22
N GLY A 595 -1.67 29.78 5.92
CA GLY A 595 -3.05 29.70 5.40
C GLY A 595 -3.82 31.03 5.45
N ASP A 596 -3.16 32.15 5.76
CA ASP A 596 -3.80 33.46 5.83
C ASP A 596 -3.68 34.18 4.48
N LYS A 597 -4.82 34.54 3.88
CA LYS A 597 -4.90 35.17 2.55
C LYS A 597 -4.24 36.55 2.50
N ARG A 598 -3.98 37.19 3.64
CA ARG A 598 -3.14 38.41 3.71
C ARG A 598 -1.75 38.17 3.13
N ALA A 599 -1.25 36.93 3.11
CA ALA A 599 0.05 36.59 2.54
C ALA A 599 0.10 36.75 1.01
N ILE A 600 -1.04 36.69 0.32
CA ILE A 600 -1.12 36.75 -1.15
C ILE A 600 -0.55 38.08 -1.68
N GLU A 601 -0.82 39.19 -0.99
CA GLU A 601 -0.30 40.50 -1.37
C GLU A 601 1.23 40.51 -1.36
N TYR A 602 1.85 40.03 -0.27
CA TYR A 602 3.30 39.96 -0.12
C TYR A 602 3.95 38.95 -1.09
N LEU A 603 3.33 37.80 -1.32
CA LEU A 603 3.87 36.74 -2.17
C LEU A 603 3.76 37.07 -3.67
N SER A 604 2.72 37.81 -4.09
CA SER A 604 2.52 38.17 -5.50
C SER A 604 3.63 39.05 -6.06
N GLU A 605 4.24 39.89 -5.21
CA GLU A 605 5.40 40.72 -5.60
C GLU A 605 6.63 39.85 -5.90
N LEU A 606 6.78 38.71 -5.22
CA LEU A 606 7.94 37.82 -5.33
C LEU A 606 7.86 36.83 -6.50
N ILE A 607 6.72 36.77 -7.22
CA ILE A 607 6.59 35.94 -8.45
C ILE A 607 7.61 36.36 -9.53
N LYS A 608 8.02 37.64 -9.51
CA LYS A 608 8.98 38.21 -10.47
C LYS A 608 10.40 38.27 -9.92
N ASP A 609 10.68 37.61 -8.78
CA ASP A 609 12.02 37.61 -8.19
C ASP A 609 13.04 37.02 -9.19
N ILE A 610 14.27 37.54 -9.16
CA ILE A 610 15.33 37.14 -10.09
C ILE A 610 15.75 35.68 -9.85
N ASN A 611 15.60 35.19 -8.62
CA ASN A 611 16.00 33.84 -8.22
C ASN A 611 14.88 32.81 -8.55
N PRO A 612 15.18 31.77 -9.35
CA PRO A 612 14.20 30.74 -9.69
C PRO A 612 13.63 30.00 -8.48
N ASP A 613 14.44 29.71 -7.46
CA ASP A 613 14.01 28.96 -6.26
C ASP A 613 12.94 29.74 -5.48
N ILE A 614 13.05 31.08 -5.46
CA ILE A 614 12.06 31.97 -4.85
C ILE A 614 10.75 31.89 -5.63
N ARG A 615 10.81 31.98 -6.97
CA ARG A 615 9.61 31.92 -7.81
C ARG A 615 8.86 30.60 -7.64
N GLU A 616 9.58 29.47 -7.61
CA GLU A 616 9.00 28.15 -7.39
C GLU A 616 8.35 28.04 -6.00
N CYS A 617 9.06 28.45 -4.94
CA CYS A 617 8.52 28.43 -3.59
C CYS A 617 7.28 29.33 -3.42
N VAL A 618 7.26 30.48 -4.09
CA VAL A 618 6.13 31.42 -4.10
C VAL A 618 4.92 30.80 -4.79
N GLN A 619 5.10 30.15 -5.94
CA GLN A 619 4.01 29.47 -6.65
C GLN A 619 3.38 28.37 -5.80
N GLU A 620 4.19 27.55 -5.14
CA GLU A 620 3.72 26.50 -4.22
C GLU A 620 2.98 27.11 -3.02
N ALA A 621 3.50 28.19 -2.43
CA ALA A 621 2.86 28.87 -1.31
C ALA A 621 1.50 29.49 -1.69
N LEU A 622 1.41 30.12 -2.87
CA LEU A 622 0.16 30.69 -3.40
C LEU A 622 -0.87 29.60 -3.71
N TYR A 623 -0.45 28.50 -4.35
CA TYR A 623 -1.31 27.36 -4.61
C TYR A 623 -1.95 26.84 -3.31
N ARG A 624 -1.17 26.70 -2.23
CA ARG A 624 -1.71 26.30 -0.92
C ARG A 624 -2.75 27.29 -0.37
N LEU A 625 -2.54 28.60 -0.55
CA LEU A 625 -3.47 29.63 -0.09
C LEU A 625 -4.78 29.68 -0.90
N GLU A 626 -4.74 29.23 -2.16
CA GLU A 626 -5.91 29.17 -3.06
C GLU A 626 -6.74 27.89 -2.87
N VAL A 627 -6.10 26.77 -2.53
CA VAL A 627 -6.74 25.46 -2.36
C VAL A 627 -7.40 25.27 -0.99
N VAL A 628 -6.96 25.98 0.05
CA VAL A 628 -7.57 25.92 1.39
C VAL A 628 -8.90 26.68 1.38
N LYS A 629 -10.01 25.93 1.22
CA LYS A 629 -11.40 26.39 1.32
C LYS A 629 -11.84 26.61 2.76
#